data_AF-A0A8T7FQ35-F1
#
_entry.id   AF-A0A8T7FQ35-F1
#
_cell.length_a   1.000
_cell.length_b   1.000
_cell.length_c   1.000
_cell.angle_alpha   90.00
_cell.angle_beta   90.00
_cell.angle_gamma   90.00
#
_symmetry.space_group_name_H-M   'P 1'
#
loop_
_entity.id
_entity.type
_entity.pdbx_description
1 polymer ?
#
loop_
_entity_poly.entity_id
_entity_poly.type
_entity_poly.pdbx_seq_one_letter_code
_entity_poly.pdbx_strand_id
1 'polypeptide(L)'
;MWTTIQIVLGLLGLLLALGGNWLSMPMVMYAGIVCFAFAAIAIGWEAIIKRHIVIGSRYRGTSQTYTGLAAIMQGIQFNLIGFFLLGVTAAMYMNNGGEIVLYFVRRPGLALILFGALCLMQAVISISGSREYRQGPRWMVILNLLFSRLLPGLILTLIGLGAAGLGVFEFLAPAAFDKMGGEFLEMLYSIR
;
A
#
# COMPACT_ATOMS: atom_id res chain seq x y z
N MET A 1 7.89 23.32 -2.99
CA MET A 1 6.61 23.78 -2.39
C MET A 1 5.67 22.62 -2.06
N TRP A 2 5.40 21.70 -3.00
CA TRP A 2 4.52 20.54 -2.73
C TRP A 2 4.98 19.66 -1.57
N THR A 3 6.28 19.37 -1.48
CA THR A 3 6.87 18.60 -0.38
C THR A 3 6.69 19.22 1.01
N THR A 4 6.80 20.55 1.12
CA THR A 4 6.58 21.26 2.39
C THR A 4 5.12 21.12 2.84
N ILE A 5 4.17 21.26 1.90
CA ILE A 5 2.73 21.10 2.18
C ILE A 5 2.42 19.66 2.62
N GLN A 6 3.00 18.66 1.96
CA GLN A 6 2.84 17.25 2.32
C GLN A 6 3.38 16.95 3.73
N ILE A 7 4.55 17.49 4.09
CA ILE A 7 5.13 17.34 5.42
C ILE A 7 4.25 18.00 6.48
N VAL A 8 3.78 19.22 6.22
CA VAL A 8 2.88 19.94 7.13
C VAL A 8 1.56 19.18 7.30
N LEU A 9 0.95 18.69 6.21
CA LEU A 9 -0.26 17.88 6.26
C LEU A 9 -0.04 16.56 7.01
N GLY A 10 1.10 15.91 6.84
CA GLY A 10 1.45 14.68 7.56
C GLY A 10 1.63 14.92 9.06
N LEU A 11 2.34 15.98 9.44
CA LEU A 11 2.54 16.35 10.85
C LEU A 11 1.22 16.79 11.50
N LEU A 12 0.43 17.60 10.82
CA LEU A 12 -0.90 18.00 11.29
C LEU A 12 -1.80 16.77 11.42
N GLY A 13 -1.80 15.88 10.43
CA GLY A 13 -2.54 14.63 10.46
C GLY A 13 -2.16 13.75 11.65
N LEU A 14 -0.86 13.65 11.97
CA LEU A 14 -0.36 12.92 13.13
C LEU A 14 -0.88 13.51 14.44
N LEU A 15 -0.76 14.84 14.60
CA LEU A 15 -1.21 15.55 15.79
C LEU A 15 -2.72 15.42 16.00
N LEU A 16 -3.51 15.54 14.93
CA LEU A 16 -4.96 15.38 14.97
C LEU A 16 -5.37 13.94 15.26
N ALA A 17 -4.71 12.95 14.65
CA ALA A 17 -5.01 11.54 14.89
C ALA A 17 -4.71 11.13 16.34
N LEU A 18 -3.52 11.48 16.85
CA LEU A 18 -3.12 11.17 18.22
C LEU A 18 -3.93 11.97 19.24
N GLY A 19 -4.09 13.28 19.01
CA GLY A 19 -4.87 14.17 19.88
C GLY A 19 -6.35 13.77 19.92
N GLY A 20 -6.94 13.42 18.79
CA GLY A 20 -8.31 12.93 18.71
C GLY A 20 -8.51 11.62 19.47
N ASN A 21 -7.55 10.69 19.38
CA ASN A 21 -7.59 9.46 20.17
C ASN A 21 -7.46 9.73 21.67
N TRP A 22 -6.51 10.59 22.09
CA TRP A 22 -6.31 10.93 23.51
C TRP A 22 -7.47 11.69 24.13
N LEU A 23 -8.09 12.60 23.37
CA LEU A 23 -9.24 13.38 23.81
C LEU A 23 -10.57 12.63 23.66
N SER A 24 -10.54 11.40 23.13
CA SER A 24 -11.74 10.62 22.80
C SER A 24 -12.72 11.40 21.90
N MET A 25 -12.18 12.14 20.93
CA MET A 25 -12.92 12.93 19.95
C MET A 25 -12.78 12.30 18.56
N PRO A 26 -13.71 11.41 18.14
CA PRO A 26 -13.61 10.67 16.88
C PRO A 26 -13.50 11.58 15.65
N MET A 27 -14.20 12.73 15.65
CA MET A 27 -14.14 13.71 14.55
C MET A 27 -12.73 14.26 14.31
N VAL A 28 -11.98 14.52 15.38
CA VAL A 28 -10.60 15.02 15.29
C VAL A 28 -9.69 13.92 14.76
N MET A 29 -9.90 12.67 15.20
CA MET A 29 -9.17 11.51 14.69
C MET A 29 -9.42 11.30 13.19
N TYR A 30 -10.68 11.36 12.74
CA TYR A 30 -11.05 11.25 11.32
C TYR A 30 -10.44 12.35 10.47
N ALA A 31 -10.46 13.60 10.96
CA ALA A 31 -9.78 14.71 10.28
C ALA A 31 -8.28 14.43 10.10
N GLY A 32 -7.62 13.86 11.12
CA GLY A 32 -6.22 13.44 11.05
C GLY A 32 -5.95 12.39 9.98
N ILE A 33 -6.79 11.35 9.90
CA ILE A 33 -6.66 10.29 8.88
C ILE A 33 -6.88 10.86 7.47
N VAL A 34 -7.85 11.76 7.30
CA VAL A 34 -8.11 12.45 6.02
C VAL A 34 -6.91 13.29 5.60
N CYS A 35 -6.23 13.98 6.52
CA CYS A 35 -5.00 14.70 6.21
C CYS A 35 -3.89 13.76 5.70
N PHE A 36 -3.72 12.59 6.30
CA PHE A 36 -2.78 11.58 5.79
C PHE A 36 -3.16 11.07 4.41
N ALA A 37 -4.46 10.85 4.17
CA ALA A 37 -4.96 10.42 2.88
C ALA A 37 -4.66 11.44 1.78
N PHE A 38 -4.91 12.73 2.02
CA PHE A 38 -4.57 13.79 1.08
C PHE A 38 -3.05 13.95 0.89
N ALA A 39 -2.25 13.80 1.94
CA ALA A 39 -0.80 13.80 1.82
C ALA A 39 -0.32 12.65 0.93
N ALA A 40 -0.86 11.43 1.12
CA ALA A 40 -0.54 10.28 0.29
C ALA A 40 -0.92 10.49 -1.18
N ILE A 41 -2.13 11.01 -1.47
CA ILE A 41 -2.57 11.32 -2.84
C ILE A 41 -1.67 12.40 -3.47
N ALA A 42 -1.31 13.43 -2.71
CA ALA A 42 -0.43 14.49 -3.21
C ALA A 42 0.97 13.96 -3.54
N ILE A 43 1.55 13.10 -2.69
CA ILE A 43 2.84 12.43 -2.95
C ILE A 43 2.72 11.54 -4.19
N GLY A 44 1.62 10.80 -4.31
CA GLY A 44 1.35 9.91 -5.42
C GLY A 44 1.30 10.63 -6.76
N TRP A 45 0.55 11.74 -6.81
CA TRP A 45 0.47 12.59 -8.00
C TRP A 45 1.81 13.23 -8.35
N GLU A 46 2.55 13.73 -7.37
CA GLU A 46 3.87 14.32 -7.60
C GLU A 46 4.83 13.29 -8.22
N ALA A 47 4.83 12.05 -7.70
CA ALA A 47 5.67 10.97 -8.22
C ALA A 47 5.29 10.58 -9.66
N ILE A 48 4.00 10.56 -10.01
CA ILE A 48 3.51 10.26 -11.36
C ILE A 48 3.89 11.36 -12.35
N ILE A 49 3.66 12.63 -11.99
CA ILE A 49 3.92 13.79 -12.86
C ILE A 49 5.42 13.96 -13.09
N LYS A 50 6.22 13.95 -12.01
CA LYS A 50 7.67 14.14 -12.10
C LYS A 50 8.40 12.90 -12.59
N ARG A 51 7.74 11.73 -12.57
CA ARG A 51 8.35 10.41 -12.84
C ARG A 51 9.63 10.19 -12.05
N HIS A 52 9.68 10.74 -10.84
CA HIS A 52 10.87 10.82 -10.00
C HIS A 52 10.46 10.84 -8.53
N ILE A 53 11.01 9.93 -7.73
CA ILE A 53 10.82 9.89 -6.28
C ILE A 53 12.14 9.57 -5.59
N VAL A 54 12.39 10.27 -4.48
CA VAL A 54 13.59 10.10 -3.66
C VAL A 54 13.16 9.57 -2.30
N ILE A 55 13.66 8.39 -1.95
CA ILE A 55 13.35 7.73 -0.67
C ILE A 55 14.64 7.69 0.14
N GLY A 56 14.60 8.17 1.38
CA GLY A 56 15.75 8.10 2.27
C GLY A 56 16.04 6.65 2.66
N SER A 57 17.28 6.17 2.47
CA SER A 57 17.70 4.86 2.99
C SER A 57 18.32 5.03 4.39
N ARG A 58 17.66 4.48 5.41
CA ARG A 58 18.22 4.41 6.78
C ARG A 58 19.52 3.62 6.86
N TYR A 59 19.69 2.59 6.01
CA TYR A 59 20.80 1.66 6.10
C TYR A 59 22.10 2.15 5.45
N ARG A 60 22.03 3.09 4.51
CA ARG A 60 23.22 3.54 3.75
C ARG A 60 23.53 5.02 3.91
N GLY A 61 22.71 5.78 4.64
CA GLY A 61 22.83 7.25 4.72
C GLY A 61 22.69 7.94 3.35
N THR A 62 22.26 7.20 2.32
CA THR A 62 22.10 7.67 0.95
C THR A 62 20.63 7.67 0.56
N SER A 63 20.27 8.60 -0.32
CA SER A 63 18.96 8.61 -0.94
C SER A 63 18.88 7.55 -2.04
N GLN A 64 17.77 6.83 -2.11
CA GLN A 64 17.41 5.96 -3.24
C GLN A 64 16.51 6.74 -4.19
N THR A 65 16.97 6.93 -5.42
CA THR A 65 16.24 7.66 -6.44
C THR A 65 15.62 6.68 -7.42
N TYR A 66 14.30 6.69 -7.51
CA TYR A 66 13.53 5.91 -8.49
C TYR A 66 13.04 6.83 -9.60
N THR A 67 13.14 6.37 -10.84
CA THR A 67 12.80 7.16 -12.03
C THR A 67 11.94 6.37 -13.02
N GLY A 68 11.12 7.05 -13.81
CA GLY A 68 10.34 6.43 -14.88
C GLY A 68 9.22 5.53 -14.33
N LEU A 69 9.14 4.29 -14.82
CA LEU A 69 8.08 3.35 -14.48
C LEU A 69 7.99 3.07 -12.97
N ALA A 70 9.12 2.91 -12.29
CA ALA A 70 9.13 2.64 -10.84
C ALA A 70 8.52 3.79 -10.04
N ALA A 71 8.81 5.05 -10.42
CA ALA A 71 8.23 6.21 -9.76
C ALA A 71 6.72 6.33 -10.03
N ILE A 72 6.28 6.02 -11.24
CA ILE A 72 4.84 6.00 -11.59
C ILE A 72 4.11 4.93 -10.77
N MET A 73 4.65 3.71 -10.70
CA MET A 73 4.04 2.60 -9.94
C MET A 73 3.97 2.94 -8.45
N GLN A 74 5.05 3.49 -7.88
CA GLN A 74 5.06 3.95 -6.49
C GLN A 74 4.01 5.04 -6.25
N GLY A 75 3.85 5.96 -7.21
CA GLY A 75 2.84 7.01 -7.12
C GLY A 75 1.41 6.46 -7.16
N ILE A 76 1.14 5.46 -8.00
CA ILE A 76 -0.15 4.76 -8.03
C ILE A 76 -0.42 4.07 -6.68
N GLN A 77 0.57 3.40 -6.08
CA GLN A 77 0.42 2.79 -4.75
C GLN A 77 0.04 3.83 -3.69
N PHE A 78 0.69 4.99 -3.68
CA PHE A 78 0.34 6.07 -2.74
C PHE A 78 -1.08 6.60 -2.94
N ASN A 79 -1.53 6.74 -4.19
CA ASN A 79 -2.92 7.12 -4.48
C ASN A 79 -3.91 6.06 -3.98
N LEU A 80 -3.65 4.77 -4.24
CA LEU A 80 -4.50 3.68 -3.76
C LEU A 80 -4.60 3.66 -2.23
N ILE A 81 -3.47 3.83 -1.52
CA ILE A 81 -3.45 3.94 -0.06
C ILE A 81 -4.25 5.15 0.40
N GLY A 82 -4.10 6.31 -0.25
CA GLY A 82 -4.86 7.51 0.08
C GLY A 82 -6.36 7.33 -0.10
N PHE A 83 -6.81 6.78 -1.24
CA PHE A 83 -8.24 6.48 -1.45
C PHE A 83 -8.77 5.44 -0.46
N PHE A 84 -7.96 4.44 -0.12
CA PHE A 84 -8.31 3.45 0.90
C PHE A 84 -8.53 4.11 2.27
N LEU A 85 -7.62 5.01 2.68
CA LEU A 85 -7.76 5.75 3.94
C LEU A 85 -9.01 6.65 3.97
N LEU A 86 -9.35 7.31 2.85
CA LEU A 86 -10.60 8.06 2.73
C LEU A 86 -11.82 7.14 2.87
N GLY A 87 -11.80 5.99 2.19
CA GLY A 87 -12.88 4.99 2.26
C GLY A 87 -13.09 4.46 3.67
N VAL A 88 -12.01 4.09 4.38
CA VAL A 88 -12.07 3.65 5.77
C VAL A 88 -12.58 4.76 6.69
N THR A 89 -12.14 6.00 6.50
CA THR A 89 -12.61 7.12 7.33
C THR A 89 -14.09 7.40 7.11
N ALA A 90 -14.56 7.38 5.85
CA ALA A 90 -15.97 7.52 5.52
C ALA A 90 -16.81 6.39 6.14
N ALA A 91 -16.32 5.14 6.05
CA ALA A 91 -16.94 3.97 6.66
C ALA A 91 -17.07 4.11 8.19
N MET A 92 -16.00 4.55 8.86
CA MET A 92 -16.00 4.80 10.30
C MET A 92 -16.96 5.93 10.68
N TYR A 93 -16.99 7.01 9.90
CA TYR A 93 -17.90 8.14 10.12
C TYR A 93 -19.39 7.72 10.06
N MET A 94 -19.73 6.77 9.19
CA MET A 94 -21.08 6.23 9.08
C MET A 94 -21.41 5.17 10.15
N ASN A 95 -20.52 4.92 11.12
CA ASN A 95 -20.61 3.82 12.10
C ASN A 95 -20.67 2.40 11.48
N ASN A 96 -20.40 2.25 10.19
CA ASN A 96 -20.43 0.96 9.48
C ASN A 96 -19.04 0.32 9.35
N GLY A 97 -18.04 0.85 10.06
CA GLY A 97 -16.66 0.35 9.98
C GLY A 97 -16.54 -1.14 10.32
N GLY A 98 -17.24 -1.60 11.35
CA GLY A 98 -17.26 -3.02 11.75
C GLY A 98 -17.88 -3.93 10.68
N GLU A 99 -19.00 -3.51 10.09
CA GLU A 99 -19.68 -4.27 9.03
C GLU A 99 -18.84 -4.37 7.77
N ILE A 100 -18.11 -3.31 7.42
CA ILE A 100 -17.21 -3.30 6.27
C ILE A 100 -16.02 -4.21 6.49
N VAL A 101 -15.43 -4.22 7.69
CA VAL A 101 -14.36 -5.17 8.04
C VAL A 101 -14.88 -6.60 7.99
N LEU A 102 -16.06 -6.86 8.55
CA LEU A 102 -16.70 -8.18 8.49
C LEU A 102 -16.97 -8.61 7.05
N TYR A 103 -17.41 -7.68 6.19
CA TYR A 103 -17.60 -7.95 4.76
C TYR A 103 -16.28 -8.35 4.09
N PHE A 104 -15.19 -7.63 4.35
CA PHE A 104 -13.86 -7.99 3.83
C PHE A 104 -13.34 -9.32 4.36
N VAL A 105 -13.67 -9.69 5.59
CA VAL A 105 -13.30 -11.00 6.16
C VAL A 105 -14.11 -12.12 5.50
N ARG A 106 -15.43 -11.92 5.30
CA ARG A 106 -16.33 -12.91 4.68
C ARG A 106 -16.11 -13.07 3.18
N ARG A 107 -15.82 -11.97 2.48
CA ARG A 107 -15.63 -11.90 1.02
C ARG A 107 -14.31 -11.21 0.71
N PRO A 108 -13.17 -11.91 0.91
CA PRO A 108 -11.86 -11.30 0.83
C PRO A 108 -11.38 -11.03 -0.60
N GLY A 109 -12.09 -11.44 -1.66
CA GLY A 109 -11.54 -11.38 -3.01
C GLY A 109 -11.19 -9.99 -3.48
N LEU A 110 -11.97 -8.96 -3.13
CA LEU A 110 -11.62 -7.58 -3.46
C LEU A 110 -10.32 -7.15 -2.76
N ALA A 111 -10.18 -7.49 -1.48
CA ALA A 111 -8.96 -7.22 -0.73
C ALA A 111 -7.76 -7.99 -1.30
N LEU A 112 -7.94 -9.25 -1.68
CA LEU A 112 -6.91 -10.10 -2.28
C LEU A 112 -6.46 -9.60 -3.66
N ILE A 113 -7.39 -9.12 -4.49
CA ILE A 113 -7.07 -8.50 -5.78
C ILE A 113 -6.27 -7.22 -5.57
N LEU A 114 -6.73 -6.32 -4.67
CA LEU A 114 -6.02 -5.08 -4.37
C LEU A 114 -4.63 -5.35 -3.80
N PHE A 115 -4.52 -6.26 -2.84
CA PHE A 115 -3.25 -6.69 -2.26
C PHE A 115 -2.33 -7.29 -3.32
N GLY A 116 -2.86 -8.17 -4.18
CA GLY A 116 -2.12 -8.76 -5.29
C GLY A 116 -1.60 -7.70 -6.26
N ALA A 117 -2.43 -6.73 -6.63
CA ALA A 117 -2.04 -5.60 -7.48
C ALA A 117 -0.93 -4.74 -6.84
N LEU A 118 -1.03 -4.45 -5.54
CA LEU A 118 0.01 -3.71 -4.80
C LEU A 118 1.34 -4.49 -4.77
N CYS A 119 1.29 -5.81 -4.55
CA CYS A 119 2.47 -6.68 -4.61
C CYS A 119 3.10 -6.71 -6.00
N LEU A 120 2.30 -6.76 -7.08
CA LEU A 120 2.81 -6.72 -8.45
C LEU A 120 3.46 -5.37 -8.78
N MET A 121 2.86 -4.25 -8.35
CA MET A 121 3.49 -2.93 -8.47
C MET A 121 4.83 -2.89 -7.72
N GLN A 122 4.86 -3.45 -6.50
CA GLN A 122 6.09 -3.51 -5.69
C GLN A 122 7.16 -4.40 -6.34
N ALA A 123 6.76 -5.50 -6.97
CA ALA A 123 7.65 -6.36 -7.73
C ALA A 123 8.31 -5.59 -8.88
N VAL A 124 7.51 -4.82 -9.65
CA VAL A 124 8.02 -3.97 -10.74
C VAL A 124 9.01 -2.92 -10.22
N ILE A 125 8.72 -2.29 -9.08
CA ILE A 125 9.60 -1.29 -8.44
C ILE A 125 10.92 -1.96 -8.00
N SER A 126 10.83 -3.12 -7.34
CA SER A 126 11.99 -3.90 -6.89
C SER A 126 12.89 -4.30 -8.05
N ILE A 127 12.30 -4.85 -9.12
CA ILE A 127 13.03 -5.30 -10.31
C ILE A 127 13.67 -4.10 -11.01
N SER A 128 12.94 -2.98 -11.16
CA SER A 128 13.46 -1.76 -11.80
C SER A 128 14.64 -1.16 -11.05
N GLY A 129 14.60 -1.20 -9.72
CA GLY A 129 15.63 -0.72 -8.80
C GLY A 129 15.85 0.79 -8.82
N SER A 130 16.59 1.30 -7.84
CA SER A 130 17.01 2.71 -7.80
C SER A 130 18.21 2.98 -8.71
N ARG A 131 18.43 4.26 -9.04
CA ARG A 131 19.54 4.72 -9.90
C ARG A 131 20.91 4.42 -9.29
N GLU A 132 21.03 4.54 -7.98
CA GLU A 132 22.27 4.36 -7.21
C GLU A 132 22.78 2.92 -7.28
N TYR A 133 21.90 1.93 -7.44
CA TYR A 133 22.31 0.53 -7.63
C TYR A 133 23.11 0.30 -8.92
N ARG A 134 23.10 1.24 -9.87
CA ARG A 134 23.82 1.15 -11.14
C ARG A 134 25.20 1.81 -11.11
N GLN A 135 25.55 2.51 -10.02
CA GLN A 135 26.77 3.34 -9.93
C GLN A 135 27.93 2.65 -9.20
N GLY A 136 27.85 1.35 -8.94
CA GLY A 136 28.89 0.58 -8.25
C GLY A 136 29.81 -0.24 -9.17
N PRO A 137 30.81 -0.93 -8.60
CA PRO A 137 31.63 -1.90 -9.32
C PRO A 137 30.76 -2.96 -10.01
N ARG A 138 31.13 -3.41 -11.22
CA ARG A 138 30.33 -4.35 -12.03
C ARG A 138 29.86 -5.58 -11.24
N TRP A 139 30.71 -6.14 -10.39
CA TRP A 139 30.38 -7.28 -9.54
C TRP A 139 29.28 -6.97 -8.52
N MET A 140 29.37 -5.82 -7.85
CA MET A 140 28.35 -5.35 -6.91
C MET A 140 27.03 -5.05 -7.61
N VAL A 141 27.06 -4.54 -8.84
CA VAL A 141 25.85 -4.30 -9.63
C VAL A 141 25.13 -5.62 -9.93
N ILE A 142 25.86 -6.67 -10.32
CA ILE A 142 25.30 -8.00 -10.59
C ILE A 142 24.72 -8.63 -9.33
N LEU A 143 25.45 -8.58 -8.21
CA LEU A 143 24.98 -9.11 -6.92
C LEU A 143 23.71 -8.39 -6.45
N ASN A 144 23.69 -7.06 -6.52
CA ASN A 144 22.50 -6.26 -6.15
C ASN A 144 21.33 -6.55 -7.10
N LEU A 145 21.58 -6.79 -8.39
CA LEU A 145 20.55 -7.17 -9.34
C LEU A 145 19.91 -8.51 -8.97
N LEU A 146 20.72 -9.53 -8.70
CA LEU A 146 20.23 -10.88 -8.41
C LEU A 146 19.52 -10.95 -7.04
N PHE A 147 20.21 -10.54 -5.97
CA PHE A 147 19.74 -10.78 -4.60
C PHE A 147 18.86 -9.66 -4.05
N SER A 148 19.15 -8.40 -4.39
CA SER A 148 18.43 -7.26 -3.81
C SER A 148 17.26 -6.76 -4.65
N ARG A 149 17.15 -7.21 -5.92
CA ARG A 149 16.14 -6.71 -6.87
C ARG A 149 15.30 -7.83 -7.46
N LEU A 150 15.93 -8.77 -8.16
CA LEU A 150 15.24 -9.86 -8.86
C LEU A 150 14.60 -10.83 -7.88
N LEU A 151 15.35 -11.33 -6.89
CA LEU A 151 14.83 -12.28 -5.91
C LEU A 151 13.59 -11.76 -5.16
N PRO A 152 13.61 -10.58 -4.50
CA PRO A 152 12.41 -10.02 -3.88
C PRO A 152 11.32 -9.72 -4.91
N GLY A 153 11.68 -9.26 -6.12
CA GLY A 153 10.73 -9.03 -7.20
C GLY A 153 9.98 -10.28 -7.64
N LEU A 154 10.67 -11.41 -7.80
CA LEU A 154 10.08 -12.69 -8.17
C LEU A 154 9.18 -13.23 -7.05
N ILE A 155 9.63 -13.16 -5.80
CA ILE A 155 8.82 -13.55 -4.64
C ILE A 155 7.52 -12.73 -4.60
N LEU A 156 7.62 -11.41 -4.74
CA LEU A 156 6.45 -10.53 -4.78
C LEU A 156 5.55 -10.79 -6.00
N THR A 157 6.14 -11.17 -7.14
CA THR A 157 5.36 -11.54 -8.34
C THR A 157 4.54 -12.80 -8.08
N LEU A 158 5.15 -13.84 -7.49
CA LEU A 158 4.45 -15.08 -7.16
C LEU A 158 3.34 -14.85 -6.14
N ILE A 159 3.63 -14.11 -5.07
CA ILE A 159 2.64 -13.74 -4.05
C ILE A 159 1.52 -12.90 -4.68
N GLY A 160 1.87 -11.92 -5.51
CA GLY A 160 0.92 -11.02 -6.14
C GLY A 160 -0.03 -11.74 -7.11
N LEU A 161 0.51 -12.62 -7.96
CA LEU A 161 -0.28 -13.46 -8.86
C LEU A 161 -1.14 -14.46 -8.09
N GLY A 162 -0.60 -15.09 -7.04
CA GLY A 162 -1.35 -16.01 -6.20
C GLY A 162 -2.53 -15.32 -5.50
N ALA A 163 -2.29 -14.17 -4.87
CA ALA A 163 -3.34 -13.40 -4.20
C ALA A 163 -4.39 -12.88 -5.19
N ALA A 164 -3.97 -12.27 -6.31
CA ALA A 164 -4.91 -11.79 -7.32
C ALA A 164 -5.71 -12.94 -7.94
N GLY A 165 -5.07 -14.09 -8.22
CA GLY A 165 -5.72 -15.29 -8.74
C GLY A 165 -6.76 -15.85 -7.77
N LEU A 166 -6.42 -15.94 -6.47
CA LEU A 166 -7.37 -16.34 -5.43
C LEU A 166 -8.53 -15.36 -5.30
N GLY A 167 -8.25 -14.05 -5.38
CA GLY A 167 -9.31 -13.04 -5.33
C GLY A 167 -10.24 -13.08 -6.54
N VAL A 168 -9.70 -13.22 -7.76
CA VAL A 168 -10.52 -13.41 -8.97
C VAL A 168 -11.32 -14.70 -8.91
N PHE A 169 -10.72 -15.77 -8.38
CA PHE A 169 -11.40 -17.05 -8.20
C PHE A 169 -12.58 -16.93 -7.23
N GLU A 170 -12.44 -16.19 -6.12
CA GLU A 170 -13.54 -15.90 -5.19
C GLU A 170 -14.68 -15.14 -5.85
N PHE A 171 -14.37 -14.18 -6.73
CA PHE A 171 -15.38 -13.46 -7.52
C PHE A 171 -16.11 -14.33 -8.54
N LEU A 172 -15.39 -15.23 -9.22
CA LEU A 172 -15.96 -16.07 -10.29
C LEU A 172 -16.72 -17.28 -9.75
N ALA A 173 -16.27 -17.86 -8.64
CA ALA A 173 -16.79 -19.10 -8.08
C ALA A 173 -16.87 -19.06 -6.54
N PRO A 174 -17.70 -18.18 -5.96
CA PRO A 174 -17.76 -17.99 -4.50
C PRO A 174 -18.10 -19.28 -3.74
N ALA A 175 -19.03 -20.09 -4.26
CA ALA A 175 -19.40 -21.37 -3.63
C ALA A 175 -18.28 -22.42 -3.62
N ALA A 176 -17.32 -22.34 -4.56
CA ALA A 176 -16.16 -23.23 -4.58
C ALA A 176 -15.06 -22.72 -3.64
N PHE A 177 -14.90 -21.41 -3.51
CA PHE A 177 -13.99 -20.78 -2.56
C PHE A 177 -14.40 -21.06 -1.12
N ASP A 178 -15.69 -20.96 -0.80
CA ASP A 178 -16.23 -21.24 0.54
C ASP A 178 -15.85 -22.67 1.00
N LYS A 179 -15.95 -23.65 0.09
CA LYS A 179 -15.59 -25.07 0.33
C LYS A 179 -14.09 -25.33 0.54
N MET A 180 -13.20 -24.48 0.04
CA MET A 180 -11.75 -24.66 0.18
C MET A 180 -11.18 -24.09 1.48
N GLY A 181 -11.97 -23.30 2.22
CA GLY A 181 -11.51 -22.68 3.45
C GLY A 181 -12.10 -21.30 3.75
N GLY A 182 -13.09 -20.83 2.99
CA GLY A 182 -13.83 -19.60 3.35
C GLY A 182 -14.48 -19.70 4.73
N GLU A 183 -15.01 -20.88 5.10
CA GLU A 183 -15.57 -21.15 6.43
C GLU A 183 -14.53 -21.12 7.57
N PHE A 184 -13.23 -21.30 7.26
CA PHE A 184 -12.17 -21.26 8.28
C PHE A 184 -12.00 -19.85 8.86
N LEU A 185 -12.11 -18.81 8.03
CA LEU A 185 -12.05 -17.42 8.49
C LEU A 185 -13.28 -17.05 9.33
N GLU A 186 -14.46 -17.56 8.98
CA GLU A 186 -15.68 -17.37 9.77
C GLU A 186 -15.57 -18.06 11.15
N MET A 187 -15.00 -19.28 11.18
CA MET A 187 -14.75 -20.03 12.41
C MET A 187 -13.71 -19.34 13.31
N LEU A 188 -12.65 -18.75 12.73
CA LEU A 188 -11.56 -18.11 13.48
C LEU A 188 -12.00 -16.81 14.17
N TYR A 189 -12.96 -16.09 13.59
CA TYR A 189 -13.52 -14.87 14.16
C TYR A 189 -14.81 -15.08 14.96
N SER A 190 -15.29 -16.33 15.11
CA SER A 190 -16.55 -16.66 15.81
C SER A 190 -17.75 -15.85 15.30
N ILE A 191 -17.75 -15.55 14.00
CA ILE A 191 -18.81 -14.78 13.36
C ILE A 191 -19.93 -15.78 13.05
N ARG A 192 -20.93 -15.86 13.93
CA ARG A 192 -22.17 -16.60 13.69
C ARG A 192 -23.22 -15.73 13.01
#